data_AF-A0A524IVR4-F1
#
_entry.id   AF-A0A524IVR4-F1
#
_cell.length_a   1.000
_cell.length_b   1.000
_cell.length_c   1.000
_cell.angle_alpha   90.00
_cell.angle_beta   90.00
_cell.angle_gamma   90.00
#
_symmetry.space_group_name_H-M   'P 1'
#
loop_
_entity.id
_entity.type
_entity.pdbx_description
1 polymer ?
#
loop_
_entity_poly.entity_id
_entity_poly.type
_entity_poly.pdbx_seq_one_letter_code
_entity_poly.pdbx_strand_id
1 'polypeptide(L)'
;MWSRIKQFIAPPQYQDAERALVTNLLNTLILILLFFALLINLILPLINPDANYWTSGALLAVAIVLFVFIRYGGYRGVQISSVVLCGALWLLVTLNGWMDEGLRNMASITFFVLTIMAGLLLGGKGAVIFGLLSIGGAFYLYFGEITGLVRFETRGVNFGDWVKFVLIEVLLMFLIRFTVLHLLGAMDRLRMSEHLLAEHAEELSIANAKLRTLGKAKDEFVANVSHELRSPITSLIMYEDLLTRRPDRLNQYLPILKRETVRLGDLIEDMLNISRLDQGRIELKLEQFDLNELIQEFVIDRTPLAESRGLGLDIIAVADLPMVTGDRG
;
A
#
# COMPACT_ATOMS: atom_id res chain seq x y z
N MET A 1 -18.59 31.35 13.64
CA MET A 1 -19.05 31.64 12.26
C MET A 1 -18.11 31.04 11.20
N TRP A 2 -16.80 31.31 11.28
CA TRP A 2 -15.79 30.83 10.32
C TRP A 2 -15.69 29.30 10.16
N SER A 3 -15.83 28.53 11.25
CA SER A 3 -15.78 27.06 11.21
C SER A 3 -16.92 26.43 10.41
N ARG A 4 -18.15 26.97 10.53
CA ARG A 4 -19.32 26.50 9.77
C ARG A 4 -19.20 26.80 8.28
N ILE A 5 -18.60 27.94 7.92
CA ILE A 5 -18.34 28.30 6.52
C ILE A 5 -17.30 27.35 5.91
N LYS A 6 -16.20 27.08 6.61
CA LYS A 6 -15.19 26.10 6.15
C LYS A 6 -15.79 24.71 5.97
N GLN A 7 -16.61 24.26 6.91
CA GLN A 7 -17.29 22.96 6.81
C GLN A 7 -18.28 22.91 5.64
N PHE A 8 -18.94 24.03 5.30
CA PHE A 8 -19.86 24.08 4.17
C PHE A 8 -19.15 24.03 2.82
N ILE A 9 -17.98 24.66 2.70
CA ILE A 9 -17.17 24.76 1.47
C ILE A 9 -16.30 23.51 1.23
N ALA A 10 -15.97 22.77 2.29
CA ALA A 10 -15.12 21.58 2.20
C ALA A 10 -15.76 20.48 1.33
N PRO A 11 -15.05 19.83 0.40
CA PRO A 11 -15.61 18.81 -0.48
C PRO A 11 -16.16 17.58 0.29
N PRO A 12 -17.16 16.86 -0.27
CA PRO A 12 -17.56 15.55 0.22
C PRO A 12 -16.38 14.57 0.28
N GLN A 13 -16.33 13.74 1.32
CA GLN A 13 -15.24 12.78 1.52
C GLN A 13 -15.66 11.38 1.07
N TYR A 14 -14.78 10.69 0.34
CA TYR A 14 -14.98 9.32 -0.13
C TYR A 14 -13.78 8.44 0.28
N GLN A 15 -14.04 7.18 0.63
CA GLN A 15 -12.98 6.22 0.98
C GLN A 15 -12.13 5.81 -0.24
N ASP A 16 -12.75 5.80 -1.42
CA ASP A 16 -12.08 5.54 -2.68
C ASP A 16 -11.23 6.75 -3.09
N ALA A 17 -9.93 6.51 -3.29
CA ALA A 17 -8.96 7.56 -3.58
C ALA A 17 -9.24 8.29 -4.91
N GLU A 18 -9.72 7.59 -5.93
CA GLU A 18 -10.06 8.17 -7.22
C GLU A 18 -11.29 9.07 -7.09
N ARG A 19 -12.34 8.61 -6.39
CA ARG A 19 -13.56 9.40 -6.15
C ARG A 19 -13.27 10.63 -5.31
N ALA A 20 -12.43 10.50 -4.29
CA ALA A 20 -12.00 11.62 -3.46
C ALA A 20 -11.24 12.67 -4.27
N LEU A 21 -10.33 12.22 -5.15
CA LEU A 21 -9.56 13.11 -6.04
C LEU A 21 -10.48 13.91 -6.96
N VAL A 22 -11.37 13.23 -7.70
CA VAL A 22 -12.30 13.88 -8.64
C VAL A 22 -13.20 14.88 -7.91
N THR A 23 -13.69 14.52 -6.73
CA THR A 23 -14.56 15.38 -5.92
C THR A 23 -13.82 16.63 -5.43
N ASN A 24 -12.59 16.48 -4.93
CA ASN A 24 -11.77 17.59 -4.47
C ASN A 24 -11.42 18.55 -5.61
N LEU A 25 -11.06 17.98 -6.77
CA LEU A 25 -10.77 18.74 -7.98
C LEU A 25 -12.01 19.54 -8.41
N LEU A 26 -13.15 18.87 -8.61
CA LEU A 26 -14.40 19.49 -9.05
C LEU A 26 -14.88 20.58 -8.07
N ASN A 27 -14.85 20.31 -6.76
CA ASN A 27 -15.24 21.29 -5.75
C ASN A 27 -14.39 22.55 -5.84
N THR A 28 -13.07 22.39 -6.01
CA THR A 28 -12.15 23.54 -6.12
C THR A 28 -12.40 24.31 -7.41
N LEU A 29 -12.60 23.62 -8.54
CA LEU A 29 -12.93 24.24 -9.82
C LEU A 29 -14.23 25.05 -9.74
N ILE A 30 -15.28 24.50 -9.11
CA ILE A 30 -16.55 25.20 -8.91
C ILE A 30 -16.38 26.42 -8.01
N LEU A 31 -15.57 26.35 -6.95
CA LEU A 31 -15.32 27.48 -6.06
C LEU A 31 -14.54 28.61 -6.76
N ILE A 32 -13.55 28.26 -7.57
CA ILE A 32 -12.82 29.22 -8.42
C ILE A 32 -13.82 29.86 -9.40
N LEU A 33 -14.64 29.06 -10.08
CA LEU A 33 -15.63 29.54 -11.03
C LEU A 33 -16.65 30.48 -10.36
N LEU A 34 -17.17 30.11 -9.19
CA LEU A 34 -18.08 30.94 -8.38
C LEU A 34 -17.44 32.28 -8.02
N PHE A 35 -16.18 32.25 -7.56
CA PHE A 35 -15.46 33.47 -7.18
C PHE A 35 -15.31 34.42 -8.36
N PHE A 36 -14.81 33.94 -9.51
CA PHE A 36 -14.62 34.77 -10.69
C PHE A 36 -15.95 35.22 -11.30
N ALA A 37 -16.96 34.36 -11.36
CA ALA A 37 -18.29 34.73 -11.85
C ALA A 37 -18.91 35.83 -10.98
N LEU A 38 -18.81 35.73 -9.66
CA LEU A 38 -19.30 36.75 -8.74
C LEU A 38 -18.52 38.06 -8.91
N LEU A 39 -17.20 37.98 -9.02
CA LEU A 39 -16.34 39.14 -9.24
C LEU A 39 -16.70 39.88 -10.54
N ILE A 40 -16.87 39.14 -11.63
CA ILE A 40 -17.27 39.68 -12.94
C ILE A 40 -18.62 40.39 -12.84
N ASN A 41 -19.63 39.73 -12.26
CA ASN A 41 -20.98 40.32 -12.15
C ASN A 41 -21.04 41.52 -11.18
N LEU A 42 -20.10 41.65 -10.24
CA LEU A 42 -20.05 42.78 -9.30
C LEU A 42 -19.26 43.97 -9.86
N ILE A 43 -18.11 43.71 -10.49
CA ILE A 43 -17.17 44.76 -10.89
C ILE A 43 -17.47 45.30 -12.28
N LEU A 44 -17.73 44.43 -13.27
CA LEU A 44 -17.84 44.91 -14.64
C LEU A 44 -18.99 45.90 -14.86
N PRO A 45 -20.19 45.77 -14.25
CA PRO A 45 -21.26 46.77 -14.41
C PRO A 45 -20.88 48.17 -13.94
N LEU A 46 -19.91 48.29 -13.02
CA LEU A 46 -19.39 49.58 -12.57
C LEU A 46 -18.46 50.23 -13.60
N ILE A 47 -17.85 49.43 -14.47
CA ILE A 47 -16.85 49.86 -15.45
C ILE A 47 -17.48 50.06 -16.84
N ASN A 48 -18.42 49.20 -17.22
CA ASN A 48 -19.06 49.25 -18.55
C ASN A 48 -20.56 48.96 -18.47
N PRO A 49 -21.40 49.87 -17.95
CA PRO A 49 -22.82 49.63 -17.68
C PRO A 49 -23.63 49.09 -18.87
N ASP A 50 -23.21 49.43 -20.09
CA ASP A 50 -23.89 49.05 -21.33
C ASP A 50 -23.49 47.64 -21.82
N ALA A 51 -22.51 46.98 -21.19
CA ALA A 51 -22.08 45.66 -21.59
C ALA A 51 -23.14 44.60 -21.25
N ASN A 52 -23.29 43.61 -22.14
CA ASN A 52 -24.15 42.47 -21.85
C ASN A 52 -23.47 41.55 -20.79
N TYR A 53 -24.18 41.32 -19.68
CA TYR A 53 -23.75 40.48 -18.54
C TYR A 53 -24.49 39.14 -18.44
N TRP A 54 -25.31 38.81 -19.43
CA TRP A 54 -26.14 37.62 -19.36
C TRP A 54 -25.30 36.33 -19.32
N THR A 55 -24.15 36.30 -20.00
CA THR A 55 -23.20 35.18 -20.00
C THR A 55 -22.55 34.96 -18.63
N SER A 56 -22.11 36.03 -17.95
CA SER A 56 -21.55 35.93 -16.60
C SER A 56 -22.60 35.58 -15.55
N GLY A 57 -23.84 36.07 -15.72
CA GLY A 57 -24.97 35.70 -14.87
C GLY A 57 -25.35 34.23 -15.00
N ALA A 58 -25.40 33.72 -16.24
CA ALA A 58 -25.65 32.30 -16.51
C ALA A 58 -24.55 31.39 -15.93
N LEU A 59 -23.27 31.78 -16.07
CA LEU A 59 -22.14 31.05 -15.50
C LEU A 59 -22.23 30.96 -13.97
N LEU A 60 -22.59 32.07 -13.32
CA LEU A 60 -22.79 32.13 -11.87
C LEU A 60 -23.94 31.20 -11.44
N ALA A 61 -25.08 31.25 -12.13
CA ALA A 61 -26.22 30.39 -11.84
C ALA A 61 -25.87 28.90 -11.98
N VAL A 62 -25.17 28.52 -13.07
CA VAL A 62 -24.68 27.15 -13.28
C VAL A 62 -23.74 26.75 -12.15
N ALA A 63 -22.77 27.59 -11.81
CA ALA A 63 -21.81 27.29 -10.74
C ALA A 63 -22.49 27.09 -9.37
N ILE A 64 -23.52 27.88 -9.05
CA ILE A 64 -24.33 27.72 -7.82
C ILE A 64 -25.07 26.38 -7.84
N VAL A 65 -25.73 26.03 -8.95
CA VAL A 65 -26.44 24.75 -9.09
C VAL A 65 -25.48 23.58 -8.93
N LEU A 66 -24.35 23.61 -9.62
CA LEU A 66 -23.31 22.58 -9.51
C LEU A 66 -22.80 22.45 -8.07
N PHE A 67 -22.56 23.56 -7.38
CA PHE A 67 -22.13 23.58 -5.98
C PHE A 67 -23.15 22.89 -5.05
N VAL A 68 -24.45 23.10 -5.28
CA VAL A 68 -25.51 22.42 -4.54
C VAL A 68 -25.54 20.93 -4.87
N PHE A 69 -25.43 20.56 -6.15
CA PHE A 69 -25.47 19.16 -6.60
C PHE A 69 -24.32 18.32 -6.06
N ILE A 70 -23.09 18.85 -6.00
CA ILE A 70 -21.97 18.12 -5.39
C ILE A 70 -22.18 17.89 -3.89
N ARG A 71 -22.96 18.75 -3.21
CA ARG A 71 -23.19 18.67 -1.77
C ARG A 71 -24.23 17.63 -1.39
N TYR A 72 -25.31 17.56 -2.16
CA TYR A 72 -26.49 16.76 -1.82
C TYR A 72 -26.67 15.52 -2.70
N GLY A 73 -26.02 15.44 -3.86
CA GLY A 73 -26.21 14.35 -4.83
C GLY A 73 -25.31 13.12 -4.65
N GLY A 74 -24.46 13.11 -3.62
CA GLY A 74 -23.43 12.08 -3.45
C GLY A 74 -22.50 11.98 -4.68
N TYR A 75 -21.89 10.81 -4.90
CA TYR A 75 -20.93 10.66 -6.01
C TYR A 75 -21.58 10.75 -7.39
N ARG A 76 -22.85 10.35 -7.53
CA ARG A 76 -23.62 10.56 -8.77
C ARG A 76 -23.80 12.05 -9.05
N GLY A 77 -24.05 12.86 -8.01
CA GLY A 77 -24.09 14.32 -8.10
C GLY A 77 -22.76 14.91 -8.59
N VAL A 78 -21.62 14.39 -8.11
CA VAL A 78 -20.29 14.76 -8.59
C VAL A 78 -20.13 14.44 -10.08
N GLN A 79 -20.47 13.23 -10.52
CA GLN A 79 -20.36 12.83 -11.93
C GLN A 79 -21.23 13.68 -12.86
N ILE A 80 -22.50 13.90 -12.49
CA ILE A 80 -23.41 14.75 -13.26
C ILE A 80 -22.85 16.18 -13.31
N SER A 81 -22.38 16.69 -12.18
CA SER A 81 -21.81 18.04 -12.09
C SER A 81 -20.55 18.20 -12.95
N SER A 82 -19.69 17.18 -13.02
CA SER A 82 -18.54 17.14 -13.92
C SER A 82 -18.94 17.23 -15.40
N VAL A 83 -19.95 16.47 -15.82
CA VAL A 83 -20.46 16.50 -17.21
C VAL A 83 -21.07 17.86 -17.53
N VAL A 84 -21.93 18.36 -16.64
CA VAL A 84 -22.62 19.64 -16.83
C VAL A 84 -21.62 20.79 -16.84
N LEU A 85 -20.60 20.78 -15.97
CA LEU A 85 -19.54 21.79 -15.97
C LEU A 85 -18.78 21.81 -17.29
N CYS A 86 -18.28 20.64 -17.74
CA CYS A 86 -17.54 20.54 -19.00
C CYS A 86 -18.41 20.94 -20.19
N GLY A 87 -19.67 20.48 -20.22
CA GLY A 87 -20.63 20.80 -21.29
C GLY A 87 -20.98 22.29 -21.34
N ALA A 88 -21.26 22.90 -20.19
CA ALA A 88 -21.60 24.32 -20.11
C ALA A 88 -20.42 25.20 -20.52
N LEU A 89 -19.21 24.89 -20.06
CA LEU A 89 -18.01 25.63 -20.47
C LEU A 89 -17.72 25.44 -21.97
N TRP A 90 -17.91 24.24 -22.52
CA TRP A 90 -17.70 23.97 -23.95
C TRP A 90 -18.70 24.75 -24.82
N LEU A 91 -19.99 24.73 -24.44
CA LEU A 91 -21.03 25.49 -25.11
C LEU A 91 -20.75 26.99 -25.05
N LEU A 92 -20.34 27.49 -23.89
CA LEU A 92 -20.04 28.90 -23.69
C LEU A 92 -18.87 29.33 -24.57
N VAL A 93 -17.78 28.55 -24.63
CA VAL A 93 -16.64 28.84 -25.50
C VAL A 93 -17.06 28.86 -26.97
N THR A 94 -17.84 27.86 -27.40
CA THR A 94 -18.33 27.77 -28.78
C THR A 94 -19.24 28.94 -29.15
N LEU A 95 -20.18 29.31 -28.27
CA LEU A 95 -21.10 30.42 -28.48
C LEU A 95 -20.40 31.78 -28.49
N ASN A 96 -19.42 32.01 -27.62
CA ASN A 96 -18.62 33.24 -27.67
C ASN A 96 -17.78 33.30 -28.94
N GLY A 97 -17.15 32.20 -29.34
CA GLY A 97 -16.44 32.12 -30.62
C GLY A 97 -17.34 32.41 -31.83
N TRP A 98 -18.62 32.05 -31.75
CA TRP A 98 -19.62 32.34 -32.77
C TRP A 98 -20.07 33.83 -32.78
N MET A 99 -20.13 34.49 -31.62
CA MET A 99 -20.64 35.86 -31.50
C MET A 99 -19.57 36.97 -31.68
N ASP A 100 -18.32 36.74 -31.28
CA ASP A 100 -17.30 37.80 -31.22
C ASP A 100 -16.42 37.88 -32.50
N GLU A 101 -15.40 37.03 -32.65
CA GLU A 101 -14.39 37.17 -33.74
C GLU A 101 -13.94 35.84 -34.37
N GLY A 102 -14.69 34.74 -34.17
CA GLY A 102 -14.39 33.46 -34.81
C GLY A 102 -13.16 32.75 -34.22
N LEU A 103 -12.45 31.98 -35.05
CA LEU A 103 -11.26 31.21 -34.65
C LEU A 103 -10.02 32.05 -34.39
N ARG A 104 -10.04 33.32 -34.80
CA ARG A 104 -8.93 34.26 -34.60
C ARG A 104 -8.81 34.72 -33.16
N ASN A 105 -9.90 34.61 -32.39
CA ASN A 105 -9.88 34.80 -30.96
C ASN A 105 -9.33 33.54 -30.27
N MET A 106 -8.71 33.71 -29.10
CA MET A 106 -7.95 32.71 -28.31
C MET A 106 -8.76 31.46 -27.88
N ALA A 107 -10.02 31.34 -28.32
CA ALA A 107 -10.97 30.25 -28.09
C ALA A 107 -10.44 28.86 -28.49
N SER A 108 -9.52 28.78 -29.46
CA SER A 108 -8.93 27.50 -29.89
C SER A 108 -8.08 26.85 -28.79
N ILE A 109 -7.38 27.65 -27.98
CA ILE A 109 -6.57 27.15 -26.84
C ILE A 109 -7.49 26.64 -25.72
N THR A 110 -8.63 27.30 -25.50
CA THR A 110 -9.59 26.95 -24.47
C THR A 110 -10.20 25.56 -24.66
N PHE A 111 -10.35 25.10 -25.91
CA PHE A 111 -10.79 23.74 -26.21
C PHE A 111 -9.81 22.65 -25.73
N PHE A 112 -8.50 22.91 -25.78
CA PHE A 112 -7.50 21.98 -25.25
C PHE A 112 -7.58 21.88 -23.73
N VAL A 113 -7.71 23.02 -23.04
CA VAL A 113 -7.89 23.06 -21.58
C VAL A 113 -9.14 22.29 -21.18
N LEU A 114 -10.24 22.46 -21.92
CA LEU A 114 -11.49 21.79 -21.63
C LEU A 114 -11.43 20.28 -21.86
N THR A 115 -10.67 19.84 -22.87
CA THR A 115 -10.43 18.41 -23.13
C THR A 115 -9.61 17.77 -22.00
N ILE A 116 -8.58 18.46 -21.50
CA ILE A 116 -7.78 18.00 -20.36
C ILE A 116 -8.64 17.95 -19.10
N MET A 117 -9.42 19.00 -18.84
CA MET A 117 -10.32 19.08 -17.69
C MET A 117 -11.37 17.96 -17.72
N ALA A 118 -11.97 17.68 -18.89
CA ALA A 118 -12.88 16.56 -19.06
C ALA A 118 -12.19 15.22 -18.79
N GLY A 119 -10.94 15.04 -19.22
CA GLY A 119 -10.15 13.85 -18.90
C GLY A 119 -9.95 13.62 -17.41
N LEU A 120 -9.72 14.69 -16.65
CA LEU A 120 -9.50 14.62 -15.20
C LEU A 120 -10.79 14.40 -14.42
N LEU A 121 -11.90 14.96 -14.90
CA LEU A 121 -13.19 14.90 -14.20
C LEU A 121 -14.04 13.69 -14.58
N LEU A 122 -13.90 13.20 -15.81
CA LEU A 122 -14.74 12.15 -16.40
C LEU A 122 -13.94 10.94 -16.89
N GLY A 123 -12.62 10.93 -16.69
CA GLY A 123 -11.71 9.88 -17.14
C GLY A 123 -11.46 9.89 -18.64
N GLY A 124 -10.75 8.87 -19.13
CA GLY A 124 -10.31 8.79 -20.53
C GLY A 124 -11.44 8.85 -21.56
N LYS A 125 -12.61 8.26 -21.25
CA LYS A 125 -13.79 8.35 -22.13
C LYS A 125 -14.29 9.79 -22.26
N GLY A 126 -14.29 10.55 -21.16
CA GLY A 126 -14.65 11.96 -21.17
C GLY A 126 -13.67 12.82 -21.98
N ALA A 127 -12.37 12.58 -21.84
CA ALA A 127 -11.35 13.24 -22.67
C ALA A 127 -11.60 13.03 -24.17
N VAL A 128 -11.90 11.79 -24.57
CA VAL A 128 -12.16 11.46 -25.99
C VAL A 128 -13.42 12.17 -26.48
N ILE A 129 -14.53 12.11 -25.73
CA ILE A 129 -15.79 12.75 -26.11
C ILE A 129 -15.62 14.26 -26.26
N PHE A 130 -15.05 14.92 -25.25
CA PHE A 130 -14.87 16.37 -25.28
C PHE A 130 -13.77 16.81 -26.26
N GLY A 131 -12.79 15.96 -26.53
CA GLY A 131 -11.80 16.17 -27.59
C GLY A 131 -12.44 16.16 -28.99
N LEU A 132 -13.29 15.16 -29.27
CA LEU A 132 -14.03 15.11 -30.53
C LEU A 132 -15.02 16.27 -30.67
N LEU A 133 -15.74 16.62 -29.59
CA LEU A 133 -16.60 17.80 -29.56
C LEU A 133 -15.80 19.09 -29.82
N SER A 134 -14.63 19.22 -29.22
CA SER A 134 -13.74 20.36 -29.42
C SER A 134 -13.24 20.49 -30.85
N ILE A 135 -12.84 19.38 -31.48
CA ILE A 135 -12.46 19.35 -32.90
C ILE A 135 -13.65 19.74 -33.78
N GLY A 136 -14.84 19.18 -33.50
CA GLY A 136 -16.07 19.50 -34.23
C GLY A 136 -16.49 20.97 -34.08
N GLY A 137 -16.41 21.52 -32.87
CA GLY A 137 -16.69 22.93 -32.57
C GLY A 137 -15.73 23.87 -33.29
N ALA A 138 -14.43 23.57 -33.26
CA ALA A 138 -13.42 24.32 -34.02
C ALA A 138 -13.70 24.25 -35.53
N PHE A 139 -14.00 23.07 -36.07
CA PHE A 139 -14.35 22.90 -37.49
C PHE A 139 -15.62 23.67 -37.87
N TYR A 140 -16.64 23.65 -37.00
CA TYR A 140 -17.87 24.39 -37.21
C TYR A 140 -17.63 25.90 -37.28
N LEU A 141 -16.84 26.46 -36.36
CA LEU A 141 -16.46 27.88 -36.38
C LEU A 141 -15.66 28.24 -37.64
N TYR A 142 -14.72 27.39 -38.06
CA TYR A 142 -13.91 27.58 -39.27
C TYR A 142 -14.78 27.61 -40.53
N PHE A 143 -15.70 26.65 -40.63
CA PHE A 143 -16.60 26.55 -41.75
C PHE A 143 -17.58 27.73 -41.79
N GLY A 144 -18.09 28.15 -40.63
CA GLY A 144 -18.95 29.33 -40.50
C GLY A 144 -18.27 30.63 -40.94
N GLU A 145 -16.97 30.78 -40.66
CA GLU A 145 -16.14 31.91 -41.11
C GLU A 145 -15.97 31.92 -42.64
N ILE A 146 -15.59 30.79 -43.24
CA ILE A 146 -15.34 30.71 -44.69
C ILE A 146 -16.61 30.88 -45.53
N THR A 147 -17.73 30.32 -45.07
CA THR A 147 -19.00 30.41 -45.80
C THR A 147 -19.69 31.75 -45.64
N GLY A 148 -19.19 32.63 -44.75
CA GLY A 148 -19.82 33.90 -44.43
C GLY A 148 -21.16 33.77 -43.72
N LEU A 149 -21.48 32.57 -43.20
CA LEU A 149 -22.65 32.30 -42.35
C LEU A 149 -22.57 33.09 -41.04
N VAL A 150 -21.35 33.35 -40.59
CA VAL A 150 -21.03 34.18 -39.44
C VAL A 150 -20.27 35.39 -39.97
N ARG A 151 -20.88 36.58 -39.86
CA ARG A 151 -20.22 37.83 -40.23
C ARG A 151 -19.69 38.48 -38.97
N PHE A 152 -18.37 38.49 -38.84
CA PHE A 152 -17.69 39.16 -37.73
C PHE A 152 -17.67 40.67 -38.05
N GLU A 153 -18.45 41.45 -37.32
CA GLU A 153 -18.19 42.89 -37.25
C GLU A 153 -16.86 43.05 -36.51
N THR A 154 -15.85 43.63 -37.16
CA THR A 154 -14.67 44.13 -36.44
C THR A 154 -15.10 45.31 -35.57
N ARG A 155 -15.79 45.04 -34.46
CA ARG A 155 -15.97 46.00 -33.39
C ARG A 155 -14.60 46.24 -32.80
N GLY A 156 -14.14 47.49 -32.79
CA GLY A 156 -12.93 47.84 -32.07
C GLY A 156 -13.03 47.35 -30.63
N VAL A 157 -11.96 46.73 -30.11
CA VAL A 157 -11.95 46.18 -28.75
C VAL A 157 -12.28 47.29 -27.76
N ASN A 158 -13.46 47.25 -27.17
CA ASN A 158 -13.85 48.24 -26.17
C ASN A 158 -13.26 47.84 -24.81
N PHE A 159 -12.99 48.81 -23.94
CA PHE A 159 -12.26 48.55 -22.68
C PHE A 159 -12.90 47.44 -21.83
N GLY A 160 -14.23 47.36 -21.79
CA GLY A 160 -14.92 46.29 -21.06
C GLY A 160 -14.74 44.90 -21.66
N ASP A 161 -14.62 44.77 -22.99
CA ASP A 161 -14.38 43.48 -23.65
C ASP A 161 -12.93 43.02 -23.40
N TRP A 162 -11.99 43.96 -23.38
CA TRP A 162 -10.62 43.70 -22.96
C TRP A 162 -10.54 43.25 -21.50
N VAL A 163 -11.27 43.88 -20.58
CA VAL A 163 -11.34 43.45 -19.17
C VAL A 163 -11.93 42.05 -19.03
N LYS A 164 -13.02 41.74 -19.75
CA LYS A 164 -13.60 40.38 -19.78
C LYS A 164 -12.59 39.36 -20.27
N PHE A 165 -11.87 39.66 -21.35
CA PHE A 165 -10.82 38.81 -21.91
C PHE A 165 -9.71 38.54 -20.88
N VAL A 166 -9.17 39.58 -20.24
CA VAL A 166 -8.12 39.42 -19.21
C VAL A 166 -8.60 38.56 -18.03
N LEU A 167 -9.84 38.72 -17.58
CA LEU A 167 -10.38 37.92 -16.47
C LEU A 167 -10.54 36.44 -16.84
N ILE A 168 -10.94 36.14 -18.07
CA ILE A 168 -11.03 34.76 -18.59
C ILE A 168 -9.63 34.14 -18.69
N GLU A 169 -8.64 34.86 -19.19
CA GLU A 169 -7.24 34.37 -19.29
C GLU A 169 -6.63 34.09 -17.92
N VAL A 170 -6.84 34.98 -16.96
CA VAL A 170 -6.40 34.76 -15.57
C VAL A 170 -7.07 33.51 -15.00
N LEU A 171 -8.38 33.36 -15.17
CA LEU A 171 -9.10 32.15 -14.76
C LEU A 171 -8.49 30.90 -15.39
N LEU A 172 -8.23 30.89 -16.70
CA LEU A 172 -7.62 29.75 -17.41
C LEU A 172 -6.24 29.41 -16.87
N MET A 173 -5.38 30.40 -16.60
CA MET A 173 -4.07 30.16 -16.00
C MET A 173 -4.18 29.51 -14.61
N PHE A 174 -5.16 29.93 -13.80
CA PHE A 174 -5.44 29.29 -12.52
C PHE A 174 -5.92 27.84 -12.68
N LEU A 175 -6.81 27.57 -13.64
CA LEU A 175 -7.32 26.23 -13.94
C LEU A 175 -6.20 25.28 -14.39
N ILE A 176 -5.34 25.74 -15.30
CA ILE A 176 -4.18 24.98 -15.80
C ILE A 176 -3.20 24.72 -14.66
N ARG A 177 -2.78 25.75 -13.92
CA ARG A 177 -1.86 25.61 -12.79
C ARG A 177 -2.39 24.60 -11.77
N PHE A 178 -3.67 24.71 -11.43
CA PHE A 178 -4.30 23.84 -10.46
C PHE A 178 -4.32 22.39 -10.92
N THR A 179 -4.67 22.18 -12.19
CA THR A 179 -4.67 20.88 -12.87
C THR A 179 -3.28 20.24 -12.86
N VAL A 180 -2.24 20.99 -13.23
CA VAL A 180 -0.86 20.51 -13.26
C VAL A 180 -0.38 20.13 -11.85
N LEU A 181 -0.64 20.97 -10.84
CA LEU A 181 -0.27 20.67 -9.45
C LEU A 181 -0.98 19.41 -8.93
N HIS A 182 -2.25 19.21 -9.29
CA HIS A 182 -2.97 17.98 -8.94
C HIS A 182 -2.37 16.75 -9.61
N LEU A 183 -2.00 16.84 -10.89
CA LEU A 183 -1.39 15.74 -11.63
C LEU A 183 -0.03 15.35 -11.04
N LEU A 184 0.83 16.33 -10.77
CA LEU A 184 2.15 16.10 -10.16
C LEU A 184 2.00 15.43 -8.78
N GLY A 185 1.12 15.95 -7.94
CA GLY A 185 0.86 15.36 -6.62
C GLY A 185 0.29 13.95 -6.69
N ALA A 186 -0.50 13.62 -7.74
CA ALA A 186 -0.99 12.26 -7.95
C ALA A 186 0.13 11.30 -8.37
N MET A 187 1.05 11.75 -9.23
CA MET A 187 2.22 10.97 -9.66
C MET A 187 3.16 10.67 -8.49
N ASP A 188 3.40 11.63 -7.61
CA ASP A 188 4.26 11.42 -6.44
C ASP A 188 3.67 10.40 -5.46
N ARG A 189 2.35 10.43 -5.26
CA ARG A 189 1.64 9.42 -4.45
C ARG A 189 1.76 8.01 -5.04
N LEU A 190 1.64 7.89 -6.37
CA LEU A 190 1.80 6.61 -7.07
C LEU A 190 3.21 6.05 -6.88
N ARG A 191 4.24 6.86 -7.11
CA ARG A 191 5.65 6.46 -6.91
C ARG A 191 5.93 6.01 -5.48
N MET A 192 5.41 6.74 -4.50
CA MET A 192 5.56 6.37 -3.09
C MET A 192 4.88 5.03 -2.78
N SER A 193 3.67 4.81 -3.30
CA SER A 193 2.96 3.55 -3.13
C SER A 193 3.70 2.38 -3.78
N GLU A 194 4.27 2.58 -4.97
CA GLU A 194 5.08 1.55 -5.64
C GLU A 194 6.32 1.19 -4.82
N HIS A 195 7.02 2.19 -4.28
CA HIS A 195 8.18 1.96 -3.42
C HIS A 195 7.82 1.18 -2.16
N LEU A 196 6.74 1.57 -1.46
CA LEU A 196 6.27 0.87 -0.26
C LEU A 196 5.85 -0.58 -0.56
N LEU A 197 5.19 -0.81 -1.69
CA LEU A 197 4.83 -2.16 -2.13
C LEU A 197 6.07 -3.01 -2.42
N ALA A 198 7.10 -2.43 -3.05
CA ALA A 198 8.35 -3.12 -3.31
C ALA A 198 9.09 -3.50 -2.02
N GLU A 199 9.17 -2.58 -1.05
CA GLU A 199 9.76 -2.81 0.26
C GLU A 199 9.05 -3.94 1.02
N HIS A 200 7.72 -3.90 1.12
CA HIS A 200 6.96 -4.97 1.76
C HIS A 200 7.07 -6.31 1.03
N ALA A 201 7.17 -6.32 -0.29
CA ALA A 201 7.39 -7.53 -1.05
C ALA A 201 8.77 -8.16 -0.74
N GLU A 202 9.79 -7.33 -0.54
CA GLU A 202 11.12 -7.78 -0.12
C GLU A 202 11.12 -8.33 1.30
N GLU A 203 10.51 -7.62 2.26
CA GLU A 203 10.35 -8.10 3.64
C GLU A 203 9.64 -9.45 3.69
N LEU A 204 8.55 -9.59 2.93
CA LEU A 204 7.79 -10.83 2.86
C LEU A 204 8.62 -11.96 2.25
N SER A 205 9.40 -11.67 1.20
CA SER A 205 10.32 -12.63 0.58
C SER A 205 11.36 -13.15 1.58
N ILE A 206 12.00 -12.25 2.33
CA ILE A 206 12.99 -12.59 3.36
C ILE A 206 12.35 -13.44 4.46
N ALA A 207 11.18 -13.04 4.97
CA ALA A 207 10.45 -13.79 6.00
C ALA A 207 10.07 -15.20 5.50
N ASN A 208 9.61 -15.31 4.26
CA ASN A 208 9.23 -16.60 3.66
C ASN A 208 10.45 -17.51 3.44
N ALA A 209 11.59 -16.95 3.02
CA ALA A 209 12.85 -17.69 2.94
C ALA A 209 13.26 -18.25 4.31
N LYS A 210 13.19 -17.42 5.37
CA LYS A 210 13.48 -17.86 6.75
C LYS A 210 12.54 -18.98 7.21
N LEU A 211 11.23 -18.83 6.97
CA LEU A 211 10.25 -19.87 7.29
C LEU A 211 10.54 -21.19 6.56
N ARG A 212 10.92 -21.12 5.29
CA ARG A 212 11.32 -22.32 4.52
C ARG A 212 12.57 -22.98 5.09
N THR A 213 13.57 -22.21 5.50
CA THR A 213 14.78 -22.77 6.12
C THR A 213 14.46 -23.45 7.46
N LEU A 214 13.62 -22.84 8.30
CA LEU A 214 13.17 -23.44 9.56
C LEU A 214 12.32 -24.70 9.32
N GLY A 215 11.44 -24.68 8.31
CA GLY A 215 10.65 -25.83 7.90
C GLY A 215 11.54 -27.02 7.53
N LYS A 216 12.56 -26.79 6.69
CA LYS A 216 13.53 -27.83 6.32
C LYS A 216 14.29 -28.39 7.52
N ALA A 217 14.77 -27.52 8.42
CA ALA A 217 15.48 -27.96 9.61
C ALA A 217 14.58 -28.81 10.55
N LYS A 218 13.30 -28.44 10.68
CA LYS A 218 12.32 -29.23 11.42
C LYS A 218 12.08 -30.59 10.78
N ASP A 219 11.91 -30.64 9.46
CA ASP A 219 11.68 -31.90 8.74
C ASP A 219 12.88 -32.83 8.87
N GLU A 220 14.10 -32.30 8.76
CA GLU A 220 15.35 -33.04 8.97
C GLU A 220 15.47 -33.56 10.41
N PHE A 221 15.15 -32.74 11.41
CA PHE A 221 15.13 -33.17 12.81
C PHE A 221 14.17 -34.34 13.04
N VAL A 222 12.92 -34.25 12.54
CA VAL A 222 11.92 -35.31 12.69
C VAL A 222 12.34 -36.59 11.98
N ALA A 223 12.93 -36.47 10.78
CA ALA A 223 13.45 -37.61 10.05
C ALA A 223 14.58 -38.33 10.83
N ASN A 224 15.55 -37.57 11.34
CA ASN A 224 16.67 -38.10 12.12
C ASN A 224 16.20 -38.82 13.38
N VAL A 225 15.31 -38.19 14.14
CA VAL A 225 14.66 -38.79 15.32
C VAL A 225 13.99 -40.11 14.97
N SER A 226 13.20 -40.12 13.89
CA SER A 226 12.47 -41.32 13.48
C SER A 226 13.41 -42.46 13.10
N HIS A 227 14.55 -42.15 12.49
CA HIS A 227 15.59 -43.12 12.18
C HIS A 227 16.27 -43.67 13.44
N GLU A 228 16.64 -42.80 14.39
CA GLU A 228 17.31 -43.20 15.63
C GLU A 228 16.41 -44.01 16.56
N LEU A 229 15.09 -43.75 16.57
CA LEU A 229 14.11 -44.56 17.30
C LEU A 229 13.86 -45.92 16.64
N ARG A 230 13.86 -46.00 15.30
CA ARG A 230 13.56 -47.24 14.58
C ARG A 230 14.57 -48.34 14.89
N SER A 231 15.85 -48.01 14.99
CA SER A 231 16.92 -48.99 15.24
C SER A 231 16.72 -49.79 16.55
N PRO A 232 16.64 -49.16 17.74
CA PRO A 232 16.44 -49.88 19.00
C PRO A 232 15.09 -50.60 19.04
N ILE A 233 14.01 -50.02 18.50
CA ILE A 233 12.70 -50.70 18.41
C ILE A 233 12.80 -51.98 17.57
N THR A 234 13.48 -51.92 16.42
CA THR A 234 13.67 -53.08 15.54
C THR A 234 14.49 -54.16 16.23
N SER A 235 15.54 -53.77 16.96
CA SER A 235 16.33 -54.70 17.77
C SER A 235 15.49 -55.33 18.90
N LEU A 236 14.66 -54.55 19.61
CA LEU A 236 13.78 -55.07 20.65
C LEU A 236 12.81 -56.13 20.10
N ILE A 237 12.14 -55.84 18.98
CA ILE A 237 11.23 -56.79 18.32
C ILE A 237 11.98 -58.05 17.88
N MET A 238 13.17 -57.90 17.27
CA MET A 238 13.97 -59.03 16.80
C MET A 238 14.42 -59.94 17.94
N TYR A 239 14.94 -59.37 19.03
CA TYR A 239 15.43 -60.17 20.16
C TYR A 239 14.29 -60.76 21.00
N GLU A 240 13.12 -60.13 21.03
CA GLU A 240 11.91 -60.71 21.61
C GLU A 240 11.46 -61.95 20.80
N ASP A 241 11.33 -61.85 19.47
CA ASP A 241 10.97 -63.00 18.61
C ASP A 241 12.00 -64.13 18.72
N LEU A 242 13.30 -63.80 18.74
CA LEU A 242 14.36 -64.79 18.93
C LEU A 242 14.27 -65.46 20.31
N LEU A 243 13.96 -64.72 21.37
CA LEU A 243 13.82 -65.27 22.71
C LEU A 243 12.60 -66.20 22.81
N THR A 244 11.48 -65.81 22.18
CA THR A 244 10.26 -66.62 22.09
C THR A 244 10.51 -67.95 21.35
N ARG A 245 11.35 -67.94 20.30
CA ARG A 245 11.71 -69.17 19.55
C ARG A 245 12.81 -70.00 20.20
N ARG A 246 13.71 -69.38 20.97
CA ARG A 246 14.92 -69.98 21.54
C ARG A 246 15.09 -69.57 23.01
N PRO A 247 14.21 -70.06 23.91
CA PRO A 247 14.24 -69.70 25.33
C PRO A 247 15.52 -70.18 26.03
N ASP A 248 16.20 -71.20 25.47
CA ASP A 248 17.52 -71.68 25.92
C ASP A 248 18.61 -70.60 25.86
N ARG A 249 18.42 -69.54 25.06
CA ARG A 249 19.37 -68.42 24.90
C ARG A 249 19.00 -67.18 25.70
N LEU A 250 18.16 -67.30 26.72
CA LEU A 250 17.76 -66.21 27.61
C LEU A 250 18.94 -65.36 28.10
N ASN A 251 19.99 -66.00 28.61
CA ASN A 251 21.17 -65.31 29.15
C ASN A 251 21.95 -64.53 28.08
N GLN A 252 21.77 -64.82 26.79
CA GLN A 252 22.41 -64.12 25.69
C GLN A 252 21.57 -62.94 25.17
N TYR A 253 20.24 -63.08 25.12
CA TYR A 253 19.35 -62.07 24.53
C TYR A 253 18.84 -61.03 25.54
N LEU A 254 18.62 -61.43 26.79
CA LEU A 254 18.12 -60.54 27.84
C LEU A 254 19.03 -59.32 28.09
N PRO A 255 20.38 -59.43 28.09
CA PRO A 255 21.26 -58.27 28.21
C PRO A 255 21.13 -57.29 27.03
N ILE A 256 20.88 -57.80 25.82
CA ILE A 256 20.72 -56.97 24.63
C ILE A 256 19.40 -56.20 24.69
N LEU A 257 18.30 -56.89 25.04
CA LEU A 257 17.01 -56.25 25.29
C LEU A 257 17.14 -55.14 26.34
N LYS A 258 17.77 -55.43 27.49
CA LYS A 258 17.99 -54.43 28.55
C LYS A 258 18.76 -53.21 28.05
N ARG A 259 19.81 -53.42 27.26
CA ARG A 259 20.61 -52.32 26.70
C ARG A 259 19.81 -51.46 25.72
N GLU A 260 19.05 -52.06 24.80
CA GLU A 260 18.25 -51.30 23.84
C GLU A 260 17.08 -50.57 24.51
N THR A 261 16.50 -51.12 25.59
CA THR A 261 15.48 -50.42 26.39
C THR A 261 16.06 -49.19 27.10
N VAL A 262 17.24 -49.30 27.70
CA VAL A 262 17.93 -48.15 28.33
C VAL A 262 18.24 -47.10 27.27
N ARG A 263 18.85 -47.50 26.15
CA ARG A 263 19.18 -46.59 25.05
C ARG A 263 17.95 -45.86 24.49
N LEU A 264 16.82 -46.55 24.34
CA LEU A 264 15.57 -45.93 23.90
C LEU A 264 15.04 -44.91 24.92
N GLY A 265 15.16 -45.22 26.21
CA GLY A 265 14.81 -44.30 27.30
C GLY A 265 15.66 -43.02 27.28
N ASP A 266 16.98 -43.17 27.14
CA ASP A 266 17.92 -42.05 27.03
C ASP A 266 17.57 -41.15 25.82
N LEU A 267 17.28 -41.76 24.67
CA LEU A 267 16.90 -41.02 23.46
C LEU A 267 15.60 -40.20 23.65
N ILE A 268 14.62 -40.77 24.34
CA ILE A 268 13.35 -40.08 24.63
C ILE A 268 13.58 -38.92 25.60
N GLU A 269 14.41 -39.11 26.64
CA GLU A 269 14.71 -38.04 27.59
C GLU A 269 15.48 -36.90 26.91
N ASP A 270 16.44 -37.21 26.03
CA ASP A 270 17.15 -36.22 25.23
C ASP A 270 16.18 -35.40 24.36
N MET A 271 15.19 -36.04 23.75
CA MET A 271 14.14 -35.36 22.98
C MET A 271 13.27 -34.44 23.85
N LEU A 272 12.89 -34.89 25.05
CA LEU A 272 12.11 -34.09 26.00
C LEU A 272 12.91 -32.87 26.48
N ASN A 273 14.21 -33.04 26.72
CA ASN A 273 15.10 -31.96 27.13
C ASN A 273 15.26 -30.91 26.03
N ILE A 274 15.41 -31.31 24.77
CA ILE A 274 15.41 -30.39 23.63
C ILE A 274 14.08 -29.63 23.53
N SER A 275 12.95 -30.30 23.77
CA SER A 275 11.64 -29.63 23.77
C SER A 275 11.48 -28.62 24.92
N ARG A 276 12.01 -28.92 26.10
CA ARG A 276 12.03 -28.00 27.25
C ARG A 276 12.95 -26.79 26.99
N LEU A 277 14.10 -26.99 26.34
CA LEU A 277 15.01 -25.93 25.88
C LEU A 277 14.28 -24.94 24.95
N ASP A 278 13.61 -25.46 23.91
CA ASP A 278 12.96 -24.63 22.88
C ASP A 278 11.79 -23.78 23.43
N GLN A 279 11.15 -24.25 24.50
CA GLN A 279 10.08 -23.51 25.18
C GLN A 279 10.59 -22.55 26.25
N GLY A 280 11.92 -22.43 26.44
CA GLY A 280 12.52 -21.60 27.48
C GLY A 280 12.19 -22.04 28.90
N ARG A 281 11.85 -23.32 29.11
CA ARG A 281 11.40 -23.85 30.41
C ARG A 281 12.49 -24.55 31.21
N ILE A 282 13.75 -24.38 30.85
CA ILE A 282 14.86 -24.90 31.65
C ILE A 282 15.22 -23.88 32.71
N GLU A 283 14.85 -24.20 33.93
CA GLU A 283 15.32 -23.50 35.12
C GLU A 283 16.65 -24.11 35.52
N LEU A 284 17.74 -23.36 35.32
CA LEU A 284 19.06 -23.77 35.78
C LEU A 284 19.13 -23.67 37.31
N LYS A 285 19.53 -24.75 37.96
CA LYS A 285 19.79 -24.77 39.41
C LYS A 285 21.25 -24.43 39.64
N LEU A 286 21.54 -23.14 39.65
CA LEU A 286 22.90 -22.65 39.88
C LEU A 286 23.32 -22.90 41.33
N GLU A 287 24.35 -23.72 41.50
CA GLU A 287 25.01 -23.99 42.78
C GLU A 287 26.52 -23.79 42.69
N GLN A 288 27.17 -23.56 43.84
CA GLN A 288 28.63 -23.55 43.93
C GLN A 288 29.14 -24.94 44.26
N PHE A 289 30.06 -25.46 43.44
CA PHE A 289 30.65 -26.78 43.65
C PHE A 289 32.14 -26.79 43.31
N ASP A 290 32.85 -27.77 43.88
CA ASP A 290 34.26 -28.04 43.60
C ASP A 290 34.37 -28.90 42.33
N LEU A 291 35.16 -28.42 41.36
CA LEU A 291 35.40 -29.12 40.10
C LEU A 291 36.14 -30.45 40.29
N ASN A 292 37.10 -30.51 41.21
CA ASN A 292 37.84 -31.75 41.50
C ASN A 292 36.89 -32.80 42.08
N GLU A 293 35.98 -32.41 42.97
CA GLU A 293 34.98 -33.30 43.57
C GLU A 293 34.02 -33.86 42.50
N LEU A 294 33.48 -32.98 41.63
CA LEU A 294 32.61 -33.40 40.53
C LEU A 294 33.33 -34.39 39.59
N ILE A 295 34.55 -34.06 39.16
CA ILE A 295 35.32 -34.92 38.25
C ILE A 295 35.63 -36.26 38.93
N GLN A 296 35.91 -36.26 40.23
CA GLN A 296 36.19 -37.47 41.00
C GLN A 296 34.97 -38.39 41.09
N GLU A 297 33.77 -37.86 41.32
CA GLU A 297 32.53 -38.64 41.25
C GLU A 297 32.35 -39.31 39.88
N PHE A 298 32.55 -38.57 38.79
CA PHE A 298 32.44 -39.10 37.44
C PHE A 298 33.47 -40.20 37.13
N VAL A 299 34.70 -40.05 37.59
CA VAL A 299 35.74 -41.06 37.37
C VAL A 299 35.46 -42.31 38.18
N ILE A 300 35.02 -42.19 39.43
CA ILE A 300 34.59 -43.34 40.25
C ILE A 300 33.45 -44.10 39.56
N ASP A 301 32.42 -43.39 39.07
CA ASP A 301 31.28 -43.98 38.36
C ASP A 301 31.71 -44.71 37.07
N ARG A 302 32.69 -44.16 36.33
CA ARG A 302 33.14 -44.71 35.03
C ARG A 302 34.26 -45.74 35.12
N THR A 303 34.93 -45.87 36.27
CA THR A 303 36.02 -46.82 36.50
C THR A 303 35.62 -48.27 36.20
N PRO A 304 34.45 -48.81 36.65
CA PRO A 304 34.05 -50.19 36.33
C PRO A 304 33.89 -50.45 34.83
N LEU A 305 33.43 -49.44 34.07
CA LEU A 305 33.30 -49.55 32.62
C LEU A 305 34.67 -49.53 31.94
N ALA A 306 35.60 -48.67 32.40
CA ALA A 306 36.96 -48.62 31.89
C ALA A 306 37.68 -49.96 32.12
N GLU A 307 37.59 -50.52 33.32
CA GLU A 307 38.15 -51.83 33.68
C GLU A 307 37.55 -52.96 32.84
N SER A 308 36.23 -52.95 32.59
CA SER A 308 35.57 -53.94 31.72
C SER A 308 36.07 -53.94 30.28
N ARG A 309 36.73 -52.85 29.85
CA ARG A 309 37.35 -52.69 28.53
C ARG A 309 38.88 -52.75 28.58
N GLY A 310 39.47 -53.06 29.73
CA GLY A 310 40.93 -53.12 29.92
C GLY A 310 41.62 -51.77 29.86
N LEU A 311 40.92 -50.68 30.22
CA LEU A 311 41.43 -49.31 30.23
C LEU A 311 41.63 -48.83 31.68
N GLY A 312 42.71 -48.09 31.92
CA GLY A 312 42.94 -47.34 33.17
C GLY A 312 42.36 -45.94 33.07
N LEU A 313 41.78 -45.43 34.16
CA LEU A 313 41.19 -44.10 34.25
C LEU A 313 41.76 -43.40 35.49
N ASP A 314 42.65 -42.44 35.28
CA ASP A 314 43.33 -41.70 36.35
C ASP A 314 42.92 -40.22 36.36
N ILE A 315 42.82 -39.63 37.56
CA ILE A 315 42.64 -38.19 37.75
C ILE A 315 43.97 -37.55 38.11
N ILE A 316 44.27 -36.44 37.44
CA ILE A 316 45.30 -35.49 37.85
C ILE A 316 44.58 -34.28 38.44
N ALA A 317 44.37 -34.29 39.75
CA ALA A 317 43.74 -33.18 40.46
C ALA A 317 44.70 -31.98 40.51
N VAL A 318 44.17 -30.79 40.26
CA VAL A 318 44.93 -29.53 40.38
C VAL A 318 44.60 -28.93 41.74
N ALA A 319 45.63 -28.61 42.52
CA ALA A 319 45.46 -27.95 43.81
C ALA A 319 44.92 -26.51 43.62
N ASP A 320 44.07 -26.08 44.56
CA ASP A 320 43.52 -24.72 44.64
C ASP A 320 42.68 -24.25 43.43
N LEU A 321 41.86 -25.14 42.86
CA LEU A 321 40.85 -24.69 41.90
C LEU A 321 39.76 -23.86 42.61
N PRO A 322 39.33 -22.73 42.01
CA PRO A 322 38.23 -21.95 42.57
C PRO A 322 36.90 -22.71 42.44
N MET A 323 36.01 -22.52 43.42
CA MET A 323 34.62 -22.98 43.33
C MET A 323 33.96 -22.40 42.08
N VAL A 324 33.27 -23.24 41.32
CA VAL A 324 32.54 -22.81 40.12
C VAL A 324 31.06 -22.70 40.42
N THR A 325 30.41 -21.73 39.79
CA THR A 325 28.95 -21.59 39.82
C THR A 325 28.38 -22.14 38.53
N GLY A 326 27.51 -23.14 38.61
CA GLY A 326 26.90 -23.77 37.45
C GLY A 326 25.75 -24.67 37.86
N ASP A 327 25.10 -25.27 36.87
CA ASP A 327 24.16 -26.36 37.10
C ASP A 327 24.93 -27.69 37.03
N ARG A 328 24.81 -28.53 38.06
CA ARG A 328 25.63 -29.74 38.23
C ARG A 328 25.04 -30.96 37.51
N GLY A 329 23.81 -30.88 37.00
CA GLY A 329 23.17 -31.97 36.24
C GLY A 329 21.70 -31.75 35.94
#